data_AF-A0A3A0DDU0-F1
#
_entry.id   AF-A0A3A0DDU0-F1
#
_cell.length_a   1.000
_cell.length_b   1.000
_cell.length_c   1.000
_cell.angle_alpha   90.00
_cell.angle_beta   90.00
_cell.angle_gamma   90.00
#
_symmetry.space_group_name_H-M   'P 1'
#
loop_
_entity.id
_entity.type
_entity.pdbx_description
1 polymer ?
#
loop_
_entity_poly.entity_id
_entity_poly.type
_entity_poly.pdbx_seq_one_letter_code
_entity_poly.pdbx_strand_id
1 'polypeptide(L)'
;MTAFVVARAVVAVLCVWLMGTSGWAATFAPIAGSLAIRAGNKAAQTTPVVIGAASLSDNSFPQGVDFATASLIAAIPQANRFTFSGSASSSTNATAPAGQTQATASVVFQQSFTTTEPRWLELVGQVLSPPAQPNVFATLTLSRAGQPAPVFVLGDTAGEPAHRGAAAPAGTFALSGSIDTTAPKPGSFAGAFSGYLFIARLGDFNGDAVVGGADLPTWKTGFGSTTGTFASGNLDEDGDTDGADFLLWQRQFGSPASLAATSLAVPEPHVAAWPLLLWAYAARRRGRREPLHCRT
;
A
#
# COMPACT_ATOMS: atom_id res chain seq x y z
N MET A 1 -38.70 11.73 -15.86
CA MET A 1 -37.43 12.47 -15.68
C MET A 1 -36.49 11.85 -14.64
N THR A 2 -36.90 10.85 -13.85
CA THR A 2 -36.10 10.22 -12.79
C THR A 2 -35.25 9.02 -13.23
N ALA A 3 -35.61 8.34 -14.33
CA ALA A 3 -34.85 7.17 -14.82
C ALA A 3 -33.53 7.53 -15.55
N PHE A 4 -33.41 8.76 -16.07
CA PHE A 4 -32.23 9.20 -16.83
C PHE A 4 -31.04 9.63 -15.95
N VAL A 5 -31.27 9.95 -14.66
CA VAL A 5 -30.22 10.38 -13.72
C VAL A 5 -29.49 9.17 -13.12
N VAL A 6 -30.20 8.07 -12.86
CA VAL A 6 -29.60 6.83 -12.33
C VAL A 6 -28.72 6.15 -13.38
N ALA A 7 -29.11 6.17 -14.66
CA ALA A 7 -28.30 5.61 -15.73
C ALA A 7 -26.95 6.35 -15.91
N ARG A 8 -26.90 7.67 -15.74
CA ARG A 8 -25.64 8.44 -15.83
C ARG A 8 -24.74 8.23 -14.61
N ALA A 9 -25.29 8.01 -13.42
CA ALA A 9 -24.53 7.70 -12.22
C ALA A 9 -23.91 6.28 -12.27
N VAL A 10 -24.67 5.29 -12.75
CA VAL A 10 -24.16 3.92 -12.93
C VAL A 10 -23.12 3.86 -14.06
N VAL A 11 -23.32 4.62 -15.15
CA VAL A 11 -22.33 4.70 -16.24
C VAL A 11 -21.06 5.46 -15.81
N ALA A 12 -21.15 6.47 -14.94
CA ALA A 12 -19.96 7.13 -14.38
C ALA A 12 -19.18 6.23 -13.41
N VAL A 13 -19.87 5.41 -12.61
CA VAL A 13 -19.25 4.43 -11.71
C VAL A 13 -18.63 3.27 -12.50
N LEU A 14 -19.21 2.85 -13.63
CA LEU A 14 -18.62 1.83 -14.51
C LEU A 14 -17.52 2.36 -15.45
N CYS A 15 -17.55 3.64 -15.85
CA CYS A 15 -16.52 4.21 -16.73
C CYS A 15 -15.15 4.32 -16.07
N VAL A 16 -15.07 4.44 -14.73
CA VAL A 16 -13.78 4.39 -14.01
C VAL A 16 -13.20 2.97 -14.01
N TRP A 17 -14.04 1.93 -14.07
CA TRP A 17 -13.62 0.53 -14.05
C TRP A 17 -13.24 -0.03 -15.42
N LEU A 18 -13.66 0.60 -16.52
CA LEU A 18 -13.37 0.17 -17.90
C LEU A 18 -12.17 0.88 -18.53
N MET A 19 -11.41 1.68 -17.78
CA MET A 19 -10.06 2.09 -18.19
C MET A 19 -9.10 0.92 -17.97
N GLY A 20 -9.07 0.02 -18.94
CA GLY A 20 -8.04 -1.01 -19.04
C GLY A 20 -6.64 -0.40 -18.97
N THR A 21 -5.85 -0.93 -18.04
CA THR A 21 -4.40 -1.18 -18.16
C THR A 21 -3.56 -0.02 -18.71
N SER A 22 -3.43 1.05 -17.92
CA SER A 22 -2.20 1.86 -17.98
C SER A 22 -1.27 1.37 -16.86
N GLY A 23 0.02 1.26 -17.17
CA GLY A 23 1.06 0.56 -16.41
C GLY A 23 1.44 1.06 -15.02
N TRP A 24 0.45 1.40 -14.18
CA TRP A 24 0.64 2.01 -12.87
C TRP A 24 0.80 1.00 -11.75
N ALA A 25 1.42 1.46 -10.66
CA ALA A 25 2.07 0.65 -9.64
C ALA A 25 1.11 -0.15 -8.72
N ALA A 26 -0.13 0.31 -8.54
CA ALA A 26 -1.16 -0.32 -7.72
C ALA A 26 -2.58 0.02 -8.17
N THR A 27 -3.54 -0.84 -7.84
CA THR A 27 -4.97 -0.57 -8.00
C THR A 27 -5.57 -0.25 -6.64
N PHE A 28 -6.01 0.99 -6.43
CA PHE A 28 -6.68 1.41 -5.20
C PHE A 28 -8.15 0.97 -5.18
N ALA A 29 -8.59 0.41 -4.06
CA ALA A 29 -9.99 0.14 -3.78
C ALA A 29 -10.71 1.40 -3.28
N PRO A 30 -12.06 1.43 -3.21
CA PRO A 30 -12.76 2.49 -2.50
C PRO A 30 -12.25 2.63 -1.06
N ILE A 31 -12.05 3.87 -0.62
CA ILE A 31 -11.72 4.14 0.78
C ILE A 31 -12.90 3.74 1.68
N ALA A 32 -12.58 3.15 2.82
CA ALA A 32 -13.57 2.74 3.82
C ALA A 32 -13.27 3.41 5.17
N GLY A 33 -14.23 3.34 6.08
CA GLY A 33 -14.13 3.89 7.43
C GLY A 33 -15.18 4.96 7.70
N SER A 34 -15.04 5.63 8.84
CA SER A 34 -16.00 6.62 9.31
C SER A 34 -15.35 7.64 10.22
N LEU A 35 -15.93 8.84 10.24
CA LEU A 35 -15.76 9.78 11.33
C LEU A 35 -16.90 9.56 12.31
N ALA A 36 -16.62 9.63 13.60
CA ALA A 36 -17.66 9.61 14.62
C ALA A 36 -17.37 10.65 15.71
N ILE A 37 -18.40 11.38 16.12
CA ILE A 37 -18.31 12.34 17.21
C ILE A 37 -19.47 12.16 18.19
N ARG A 38 -19.24 12.58 19.43
CA ARG A 38 -20.27 12.74 20.43
C ARG A 38 -19.87 13.91 21.33
N ALA A 39 -20.74 14.92 21.45
CA ALA A 39 -20.57 16.00 22.41
C ALA A 39 -21.42 15.69 23.65
N GLY A 40 -20.80 15.12 24.69
CA GLY A 40 -21.45 14.78 25.95
C GLY A 40 -22.64 13.83 25.81
N ASN A 41 -23.79 14.24 26.34
CA ASN A 41 -25.02 13.43 26.35
C ASN A 41 -25.81 13.43 25.03
N LYS A 42 -25.34 14.12 23.99
CA LYS A 42 -25.97 14.05 22.66
C LYS A 42 -25.84 12.66 22.04
N ALA A 43 -26.73 12.35 21.10
CA ALA A 43 -26.58 11.17 20.27
C ALA A 43 -25.27 11.23 19.48
N ALA A 44 -24.59 10.09 19.33
CA ALA A 44 -23.40 10.03 18.49
C ALA A 44 -23.76 10.32 17.04
N GLN A 45 -22.92 11.09 16.37
CA GLN A 45 -23.01 11.36 14.94
C GLN A 45 -21.93 10.57 14.22
N THR A 46 -22.24 10.07 13.02
CA THR A 46 -21.28 9.35 12.17
C THR A 46 -21.43 9.80 10.73
N THR A 47 -20.33 9.80 9.99
CA THR A 47 -20.33 9.98 8.54
C THR A 47 -19.27 9.07 7.93
N PRO A 48 -19.56 8.37 6.82
CA PRO A 48 -18.56 7.56 6.14
C PRO A 48 -17.41 8.42 5.61
N VAL A 49 -16.21 7.85 5.58
CA VAL A 49 -15.07 8.46 4.91
C VAL A 49 -15.24 8.37 3.38
N VAL A 50 -14.77 9.39 2.67
CA VAL A 50 -14.77 9.45 1.21
C VAL A 50 -13.42 9.96 0.69
N ILE A 51 -13.14 9.71 -0.59
CA ILE A 51 -12.08 10.46 -1.29
C ILE A 51 -12.59 11.90 -1.45
N GLY A 52 -11.81 12.86 -0.98
CA GLY A 52 -12.21 14.25 -0.81
C GLY A 52 -12.12 14.66 0.66
N ALA A 53 -13.02 15.53 1.10
CA ALA A 53 -13.10 16.00 2.48
C ALA A 53 -14.36 15.47 3.16
N ALA A 54 -14.22 14.97 4.37
CA ALA A 54 -15.31 14.66 5.29
C ALA A 54 -15.06 15.37 6.63
N SER A 55 -16.10 15.89 7.25
CA SER A 55 -16.01 16.48 8.59
C SER A 55 -17.31 16.34 9.38
N LEU A 56 -17.17 16.30 10.70
CA LEU A 56 -18.23 16.38 11.68
C LEU A 56 -17.81 17.39 12.73
N SER A 57 -18.76 18.19 13.21
CA SER A 57 -18.58 19.01 14.40
C SER A 57 -19.88 19.09 15.19
N ASP A 58 -19.76 19.03 16.51
CA ASP A 58 -20.88 19.20 17.42
C ASP A 58 -20.42 19.97 18.66
N ASN A 59 -21.30 20.84 19.13
CA ASN A 59 -21.16 21.59 20.36
C ASN A 59 -22.46 21.43 21.14
N SER A 60 -22.39 20.97 22.38
CA SER A 60 -23.56 20.80 23.24
C SER A 60 -23.46 21.63 24.51
N PHE A 61 -24.61 22.15 24.97
CA PHE A 61 -24.80 22.78 26.27
C PHE A 61 -26.12 22.33 26.87
N PRO A 62 -26.11 21.88 28.14
CA PRO A 62 -26.96 22.59 29.09
C PRO A 62 -26.29 22.95 30.43
N GLN A 63 -25.14 22.35 30.80
CA GLN A 63 -24.40 22.67 32.04
C GLN A 63 -22.86 22.60 31.90
N GLY A 64 -22.35 22.47 30.68
CA GLY A 64 -20.93 22.47 30.31
C GLY A 64 -20.76 22.66 28.80
N VAL A 65 -19.60 23.14 28.35
CA VAL A 65 -19.22 23.26 26.94
C VAL A 65 -18.58 21.92 26.55
N ASP A 66 -19.33 21.03 25.90
CA ASP A 66 -18.75 19.84 25.28
C ASP A 66 -18.63 20.07 23.79
N PHE A 67 -17.41 19.89 23.26
CA PHE A 67 -17.12 20.05 21.85
C PHE A 67 -16.44 18.80 21.31
N ALA A 68 -16.86 18.37 20.13
CA ALA A 68 -16.23 17.27 19.41
C ALA A 68 -16.19 17.59 17.91
N THR A 69 -15.03 17.38 17.29
CA THR A 69 -14.84 17.55 15.86
C THR A 69 -13.97 16.43 15.32
N ALA A 70 -14.28 15.97 14.12
CA ALA A 70 -13.48 15.01 13.37
C ALA A 70 -13.43 15.46 11.92
N SER A 71 -12.27 15.38 11.29
CA SER A 71 -12.10 15.70 9.89
C SER A 71 -11.08 14.78 9.24
N LEU A 72 -11.30 14.50 7.96
CA LEU A 72 -10.36 13.77 7.12
C LEU A 72 -10.42 14.32 5.70
N ILE A 73 -9.25 14.59 5.15
CA ILE A 73 -9.04 14.84 3.74
C ILE A 73 -8.20 13.69 3.22
N ALA A 74 -8.70 13.00 2.19
CA ALA A 74 -8.00 11.89 1.54
C ALA A 74 -8.07 12.06 0.02
N ALA A 75 -6.96 11.83 -0.68
CA ALA A 75 -6.92 11.96 -2.13
C ALA A 75 -5.96 10.96 -2.77
N ILE A 76 -6.25 10.61 -4.01
CA ILE A 76 -5.36 9.83 -4.89
C ILE A 76 -4.96 10.79 -6.02
N PRO A 77 -4.01 11.72 -5.79
CA PRO A 77 -3.62 12.70 -6.81
C PRO A 77 -2.95 12.06 -8.02
N GLN A 78 -2.36 10.87 -7.86
CA GLN A 78 -1.69 10.10 -8.89
C GLN A 78 -1.97 8.61 -8.64
N ALA A 79 -1.88 7.78 -9.67
CA ALA A 79 -2.18 6.35 -9.56
C ALA A 79 -1.24 5.57 -8.63
N ASN A 80 -0.12 6.16 -8.23
CA ASN A 80 0.87 5.60 -7.31
C ASN A 80 0.97 6.34 -5.97
N ARG A 81 0.12 7.33 -5.71
CA ARG A 81 0.23 8.17 -4.52
C ARG A 81 -1.14 8.37 -3.87
N PHE A 82 -1.22 8.06 -2.59
CA PHE A 82 -2.35 8.35 -1.73
C PHE A 82 -1.93 9.36 -0.66
N THR A 83 -2.64 10.47 -0.56
CA THR A 83 -2.37 11.54 0.42
C THR A 83 -3.51 11.62 1.42
N PHE A 84 -3.20 11.88 2.68
CA PHE A 84 -4.19 11.96 3.73
C PHE A 84 -3.82 13.01 4.79
N SER A 85 -4.84 13.59 5.42
CA SER A 85 -4.70 14.49 6.56
C SER A 85 -5.95 14.41 7.41
N GLY A 86 -5.81 13.98 8.66
CA GLY A 86 -6.93 13.75 9.57
C GLY A 86 -6.68 14.40 10.91
N SER A 87 -7.76 14.86 11.53
CA SER A 87 -7.73 15.37 12.91
C SER A 87 -9.01 15.01 13.63
N ALA A 88 -8.88 14.68 14.91
CA ALA A 88 -10.01 14.60 15.83
C ALA A 88 -9.67 15.40 17.08
N SER A 89 -10.67 16.11 17.61
CA SER A 89 -10.56 16.71 18.91
C SER A 89 -11.86 16.64 19.69
N SER A 90 -11.69 16.48 20.99
CA SER A 90 -12.76 16.50 21.98
C SER A 90 -12.34 17.40 23.12
N SER A 91 -13.25 18.25 23.59
CA SER A 91 -13.03 19.06 24.77
C SER A 91 -14.28 19.12 25.64
N THR A 92 -14.05 19.35 26.92
CA THR A 92 -15.09 19.62 27.90
C THR A 92 -14.60 20.68 28.88
N ASN A 93 -15.51 21.42 29.50
CA ASN A 93 -15.20 22.31 30.63
C ASN A 93 -15.66 21.73 31.98
N ALA A 94 -16.21 20.52 31.99
CA ALA A 94 -16.70 19.84 33.18
C ALA A 94 -16.12 18.43 33.27
N THR A 95 -16.05 17.87 34.47
CA THR A 95 -15.69 16.45 34.64
C THR A 95 -16.93 15.61 34.37
N ALA A 96 -16.84 14.64 33.47
CA ALA A 96 -17.93 13.73 33.21
C ALA A 96 -18.20 12.86 34.46
N PRO A 97 -19.46 12.78 34.96
CA PRO A 97 -19.79 11.86 36.04
C PRO A 97 -19.45 10.41 35.68
N ALA A 98 -19.13 9.57 36.67
CA ALA A 98 -18.83 8.16 36.43
C ALA A 98 -20.01 7.47 35.71
N GLY A 99 -19.74 6.87 34.55
CA GLY A 99 -20.76 6.22 33.71
C GLY A 99 -21.54 7.14 32.77
N GLN A 100 -21.27 8.45 32.74
CA GLN A 100 -21.82 9.35 31.72
C GLN A 100 -20.98 9.38 30.45
N THR A 101 -21.62 9.78 29.36
CA THR A 101 -21.00 9.78 28.03
C THR A 101 -20.08 11.00 27.90
N GLN A 102 -18.82 10.72 27.55
CA GLN A 102 -17.76 11.72 27.42
C GLN A 102 -17.84 12.42 26.06
N ALA A 103 -17.26 13.62 25.94
CA ALA A 103 -17.02 14.16 24.61
C ALA A 103 -15.96 13.31 23.92
N THR A 104 -16.29 12.76 22.75
CA THR A 104 -15.41 11.87 22.00
C THR A 104 -15.40 12.24 20.54
N ALA A 105 -14.24 12.12 19.89
CA ALA A 105 -14.12 12.23 18.45
C ALA A 105 -13.21 11.12 17.93
N SER A 106 -13.55 10.59 16.76
CA SER A 106 -12.78 9.53 16.12
C SER A 106 -12.72 9.73 14.61
N VAL A 107 -11.57 9.36 14.03
CA VAL A 107 -11.32 9.27 12.60
C VAL A 107 -10.78 7.87 12.35
N VAL A 108 -11.49 7.06 11.58
CA VAL A 108 -10.98 5.77 11.13
C VAL A 108 -11.10 5.73 9.61
N PHE A 109 -9.98 5.47 8.93
CA PHE A 109 -9.99 5.19 7.50
C PHE A 109 -9.17 3.94 7.18
N GLN A 110 -9.53 3.31 6.06
CA GLN A 110 -8.75 2.26 5.43
C GLN A 110 -8.71 2.49 3.93
N GLN A 111 -7.52 2.70 3.38
CA GLN A 111 -7.27 2.73 1.95
C GLN A 111 -6.56 1.43 1.55
N SER A 112 -7.33 0.53 0.92
CA SER A 112 -6.77 -0.71 0.38
C SER A 112 -6.25 -0.51 -1.04
N PHE A 113 -5.21 -1.25 -1.40
CA PHE A 113 -4.67 -1.30 -2.75
C PHE A 113 -4.08 -2.68 -3.04
N THR A 114 -3.95 -3.02 -4.31
CA THR A 114 -3.33 -4.28 -4.75
C THR A 114 -2.20 -4.00 -5.74
N THR A 115 -1.09 -4.72 -5.59
CA THR A 115 0.03 -4.72 -6.53
C THR A 115 0.12 -6.10 -7.20
N THR A 116 0.37 -6.13 -8.51
CA THR A 116 0.52 -7.37 -9.29
C THR A 116 1.97 -7.85 -9.37
N GLU A 117 2.91 -7.00 -8.98
CA GLU A 117 4.36 -7.22 -8.99
C GLU A 117 4.94 -6.72 -7.66
N PRO A 118 6.18 -7.13 -7.31
CA PRO A 118 6.92 -6.48 -6.24
C PRO A 118 7.04 -4.96 -6.46
N ARG A 119 6.83 -4.19 -5.41
CA ARG A 119 6.87 -2.72 -5.41
C ARG A 119 7.59 -2.21 -4.19
N TRP A 120 8.19 -1.04 -4.31
CA TRP A 120 8.60 -0.26 -3.14
C TRP A 120 7.37 0.44 -2.57
N LEU A 121 7.14 0.26 -1.27
CA LEU A 121 6.08 0.96 -0.53
C LEU A 121 6.75 1.94 0.42
N GLU A 122 6.38 3.21 0.34
CA GLU A 122 6.89 4.25 1.22
C GLU A 122 5.74 4.98 1.91
N LEU A 123 5.76 4.99 3.23
CA LEU A 123 4.87 5.77 4.07
C LEU A 123 5.68 6.90 4.71
N VAL A 124 5.31 8.13 4.35
CA VAL A 124 5.78 9.34 5.02
C VAL A 124 4.62 9.93 5.78
N GLY A 125 4.75 10.08 7.08
CA GLY A 125 3.66 10.61 7.89
C GLY A 125 4.10 11.24 9.20
N GLN A 126 3.34 12.24 9.62
CA GLN A 126 3.37 12.81 10.95
C GLN A 126 2.17 12.27 11.71
N VAL A 127 2.38 11.88 12.96
CA VAL A 127 1.31 11.47 13.86
C VAL A 127 1.52 12.25 15.14
N LEU A 128 0.49 13.00 15.52
CA LEU A 128 0.46 13.73 16.77
C LEU A 128 -0.55 13.06 17.67
N SER A 129 -0.05 12.36 18.68
CA SER A 129 -0.83 11.97 19.84
C SER A 129 0.00 12.32 21.06
N PRO A 130 -0.37 13.33 21.88
CA PRO A 130 0.45 13.78 22.99
C PRO A 130 0.95 12.58 23.81
N PRO A 131 2.26 12.30 23.81
CA PRO A 131 2.79 11.13 24.47
C PRO A 131 2.51 11.34 25.96
N ALA A 132 1.79 10.39 26.57
CA ALA A 132 1.27 10.40 27.96
C ALA A 132 -0.18 10.89 28.21
N GLN A 133 -1.00 11.14 27.18
CA GLN A 133 -2.45 11.29 27.42
C GLN A 133 -3.21 10.00 27.08
N PRO A 134 -3.72 9.22 28.06
CA PRO A 134 -4.47 7.99 27.81
C PRO A 134 -5.78 8.22 27.04
N ASN A 135 -6.16 9.49 26.83
CA ASN A 135 -7.38 9.89 26.15
C ASN A 135 -7.15 10.39 24.72
N VAL A 136 -5.93 10.29 24.20
CA VAL A 136 -5.62 10.56 22.79
C VAL A 136 -4.82 9.39 22.24
N PHE A 137 -5.37 8.74 21.24
CA PHE A 137 -4.68 7.72 20.46
C PHE A 137 -4.65 8.17 19.00
N ALA A 138 -3.49 8.09 18.35
CA ALA A 138 -3.37 8.28 16.92
C ALA A 138 -2.35 7.28 16.35
N THR A 139 -2.66 6.68 15.21
CA THR A 139 -1.74 5.75 14.54
C THR A 139 -2.00 5.69 13.05
N LEU A 140 -0.94 5.38 12.30
CA LEU A 140 -1.00 4.91 10.93
C LEU A 140 -0.41 3.50 10.88
N THR A 141 -1.09 2.59 10.21
CA THR A 141 -0.63 1.20 10.06
C THR A 141 -0.77 0.78 8.61
N LEU A 142 0.33 0.32 8.02
CA LEU A 142 0.30 -0.38 6.73
C LEU A 142 0.33 -1.87 7.00
N SER A 143 -0.67 -2.61 6.53
CA SER A 143 -0.75 -4.07 6.66
C SER A 143 -0.82 -4.74 5.29
N ARG A 144 -0.50 -6.03 5.27
CA ARG A 144 -0.61 -6.89 4.09
C ARG A 144 -1.60 -8.01 4.37
N ALA A 145 -2.51 -8.27 3.44
CA ALA A 145 -3.49 -9.34 3.56
C ALA A 145 -2.79 -10.70 3.75
N GLY A 146 -3.27 -11.48 4.73
CA GLY A 146 -2.70 -12.79 5.07
C GLY A 146 -1.41 -12.75 5.89
N GLN A 147 -0.96 -11.58 6.35
CA GLN A 147 0.14 -11.45 7.30
C GLN A 147 -0.37 -10.97 8.67
N PRO A 148 0.06 -11.60 9.77
CA PRO A 148 -0.39 -11.21 11.12
C PRO A 148 0.28 -9.93 11.62
N ALA A 149 1.51 -9.65 11.15
CA ALA A 149 2.25 -8.46 11.51
C ALA A 149 2.00 -7.33 10.50
N PRO A 150 1.90 -6.07 10.96
CA PRO A 150 1.88 -4.93 10.06
C PRO A 150 3.23 -4.80 9.35
N VAL A 151 3.20 -4.25 8.13
CA VAL A 151 4.39 -3.86 7.38
C VAL A 151 5.05 -2.66 8.06
N PHE A 152 4.27 -1.60 8.33
CA PHE A 152 4.72 -0.43 9.07
C PHE A 152 3.68 -0.02 10.12
N VAL A 153 4.17 0.54 11.22
CA VAL A 153 3.36 1.27 12.20
C VAL A 153 4.03 2.59 12.48
N LEU A 154 3.29 3.68 12.33
CA LEU A 154 3.64 4.99 12.87
C LEU A 154 2.70 5.28 14.04
N GLY A 155 3.25 5.24 15.26
CA GLY A 155 2.62 5.82 16.45
C GLY A 155 2.96 7.31 16.53
N ASP A 156 2.93 7.90 17.72
CA ASP A 156 3.33 9.30 17.92
C ASP A 156 4.73 9.59 17.36
N THR A 157 4.81 10.62 16.51
CA THR A 157 6.06 11.09 15.93
C THR A 157 6.55 12.38 16.59
N ALA A 158 5.92 12.83 17.67
CA ALA A 158 6.22 14.07 18.38
C ALA A 158 6.20 15.32 17.45
N GLY A 159 5.40 15.26 16.38
CA GLY A 159 5.27 16.32 15.39
C GLY A 159 6.29 16.29 14.25
N GLU A 160 7.29 15.40 14.28
CA GLU A 160 8.26 15.27 13.19
C GLU A 160 7.81 14.23 12.15
N PRO A 161 8.08 14.43 10.84
CA PRO A 161 7.77 13.42 9.83
C PRO A 161 8.57 12.13 10.06
N ALA A 162 7.87 11.01 10.15
CA ALA A 162 8.47 9.69 10.12
C ALA A 162 8.42 9.13 8.70
N HIS A 163 9.54 8.57 8.28
CA HIS A 163 9.69 7.88 6.99
C HIS A 163 9.84 6.38 7.25
N ARG A 164 9.06 5.56 6.55
CA ARG A 164 9.17 4.09 6.56
C ARG A 164 8.99 3.60 5.13
N GLY A 165 9.90 2.77 4.65
CA GLY A 165 9.75 2.13 3.36
C GLY A 165 10.34 0.73 3.35
N ALA A 166 9.84 -0.09 2.42
CA ALA A 166 10.28 -1.46 2.20
C ALA A 166 9.81 -1.94 0.82
N ALA A 167 10.60 -2.82 0.22
CA ALA A 167 10.25 -3.65 -0.89
C ALA A 167 9.23 -4.68 -0.42
N ALA A 168 8.06 -4.66 -1.05
CA ALA A 168 6.97 -5.57 -0.74
C ALA A 168 6.68 -6.45 -1.95
N PRO A 169 6.54 -7.78 -1.77
CA PRO A 169 6.09 -8.65 -2.85
C PRO A 169 4.66 -8.29 -3.29
N ALA A 170 4.26 -8.74 -4.48
CA ALA A 170 2.91 -8.57 -4.99
C ALA A 170 1.84 -8.99 -3.96
N GLY A 171 0.73 -8.26 -3.88
CA GLY A 171 -0.37 -8.61 -3.00
C GLY A 171 -1.30 -7.45 -2.69
N THR A 172 -2.23 -7.70 -1.75
CA THR A 172 -3.17 -6.70 -1.27
C THR A 172 -2.68 -6.11 0.04
N PHE A 173 -2.74 -4.80 0.14
CA PHE A 173 -2.30 -4.00 1.27
C PHE A 173 -3.41 -3.08 1.72
N ALA A 174 -3.32 -2.61 2.96
CA ALA A 174 -4.23 -1.63 3.53
C ALA A 174 -3.44 -0.63 4.37
N LEU A 175 -3.48 0.65 3.98
CA LEU A 175 -3.09 1.73 4.88
C LEU A 175 -4.32 2.09 5.71
N SER A 176 -4.20 1.98 7.03
CA SER A 176 -5.24 2.35 7.99
C SER A 176 -4.75 3.48 8.87
N GLY A 177 -5.61 4.45 9.13
CA GLY A 177 -5.38 5.48 10.13
C GLY A 177 -6.48 5.49 11.16
N SER A 178 -6.11 5.62 12.43
CA SER A 178 -7.04 5.78 13.55
C SER A 178 -6.63 6.99 14.37
N ILE A 179 -7.59 7.84 14.72
CA ILE A 179 -7.48 8.82 15.79
C ILE A 179 -8.68 8.62 16.69
N ASP A 180 -8.45 8.54 18.00
CA ASP A 180 -9.48 8.51 19.02
C ASP A 180 -9.15 9.53 20.09
N THR A 181 -10.07 10.45 20.35
CA THR A 181 -9.95 11.43 21.43
C THR A 181 -11.14 11.31 22.38
N THR A 182 -10.86 11.49 23.66
CA THR A 182 -11.86 11.44 24.72
C THR A 182 -11.57 12.56 25.72
N ALA A 183 -12.59 13.33 26.09
CA ALA A 183 -12.47 14.39 27.09
C ALA A 183 -13.22 14.01 28.38
N PRO A 184 -12.56 13.29 29.32
CA PRO A 184 -13.21 12.88 30.57
C PRO A 184 -13.22 13.97 31.65
N LYS A 185 -12.37 15.00 31.50
CA LYS A 185 -12.15 16.08 32.45
C LYS A 185 -11.94 17.40 31.71
N PRO A 186 -12.06 18.56 32.38
CA PRO A 186 -11.86 19.86 31.76
C PRO A 186 -10.53 19.93 31.00
N GLY A 187 -10.58 20.32 29.74
CA GLY A 187 -9.41 20.37 28.85
C GLY A 187 -9.73 20.07 27.40
N SER A 188 -8.70 20.17 26.55
CA SER A 188 -8.78 19.85 25.12
C SER A 188 -7.86 18.68 24.82
N PHE A 189 -8.40 17.70 24.10
CA PHE A 189 -7.72 16.48 23.69
C PHE A 189 -7.78 16.42 22.17
N ALA A 190 -6.63 16.43 21.51
CA ALA A 190 -6.54 16.50 20.06
C ALA A 190 -5.47 15.52 19.57
N GLY A 191 -5.85 14.74 18.56
CA GLY A 191 -4.94 13.88 17.81
C GLY A 191 -5.01 14.23 16.32
N ALA A 192 -3.91 14.02 15.62
CA ALA A 192 -3.83 14.25 14.19
C ALA A 192 -2.87 13.27 13.52
N PHE A 193 -3.09 13.04 12.24
CA PHE A 193 -2.09 12.47 11.36
C PHE A 193 -2.10 13.21 10.02
N SER A 194 -0.99 13.21 9.31
CA SER A 194 -0.92 13.68 7.94
C SER A 194 0.22 12.98 7.22
N GLY A 195 0.12 12.86 5.89
CA GLY A 195 1.17 12.20 5.14
C GLY A 195 0.73 11.70 3.78
N TYR A 196 1.56 10.82 3.24
CA TYR A 196 1.30 10.14 2.00
C TYR A 196 1.88 8.72 2.00
N LEU A 197 1.20 7.85 1.25
CA LEU A 197 1.73 6.58 0.79
C LEU A 197 2.13 6.73 -0.67
N PHE A 198 3.36 6.34 -0.97
CA PHE A 198 3.92 6.29 -2.30
C PHE A 198 4.25 4.84 -2.68
N ILE A 199 3.96 4.47 -3.94
CA ILE A 199 4.13 3.11 -4.45
C ILE A 199 4.97 3.18 -5.73
N ALA A 200 6.23 2.80 -5.66
CA ALA A 200 7.12 2.85 -6.80
C ALA A 200 7.43 1.46 -7.34
N ARG A 201 7.87 1.40 -8.60
CA ARG A 201 8.57 0.20 -9.06
C ARG A 201 9.89 0.11 -8.32
N LEU A 202 10.35 -1.11 -8.13
CA LEU A 202 11.75 -1.31 -7.77
C LEU A 202 12.62 -0.66 -8.88
N GLY A 203 13.60 0.14 -8.48
CA GLY A 203 14.56 0.81 -9.38
C GLY A 203 14.10 2.15 -9.97
N ASP A 204 12.85 2.57 -9.74
CA ASP A 204 12.34 3.91 -10.08
C ASP A 204 12.67 4.87 -8.95
N PHE A 205 13.90 5.38 -8.96
CA PHE A 205 14.46 6.18 -7.89
C PHE A 205 14.07 7.66 -8.00
N ASN A 206 13.73 8.12 -9.20
CA ASN A 206 13.30 9.50 -9.41
C ASN A 206 11.77 9.69 -9.24
N GLY A 207 11.01 8.60 -9.16
CA GLY A 207 9.57 8.58 -8.92
C GLY A 207 8.73 8.95 -10.15
N ASP A 208 9.30 8.89 -11.36
CA ASP A 208 8.61 9.22 -12.62
C ASP A 208 7.79 8.07 -13.20
N ALA A 209 7.72 6.94 -12.47
CA ALA A 209 7.04 5.70 -12.83
C ALA A 209 7.72 4.90 -13.97
N VAL A 210 8.94 5.25 -14.36
CA VAL A 210 9.72 4.57 -15.41
C VAL A 210 11.10 4.18 -14.88
N VAL A 211 11.37 2.87 -14.82
CA VAL A 211 12.73 2.38 -14.53
C VAL A 211 13.60 2.55 -15.78
N GLY A 212 14.40 3.60 -15.81
CA GLY A 212 15.15 3.99 -17.00
C GLY A 212 16.33 4.91 -16.71
N GLY A 213 16.91 5.49 -17.77
CA GLY A 213 18.16 6.26 -17.67
C GLY A 213 18.10 7.47 -16.73
N ALA A 214 16.90 7.94 -16.40
CA ALA A 214 16.67 9.06 -15.49
C ALA A 214 16.82 8.68 -14.00
N ASP A 215 16.82 7.39 -13.65
CA ASP A 215 17.07 6.89 -12.29
C ASP A 215 18.56 6.78 -11.97
N LEU A 216 19.38 6.58 -13.01
CA LEU A 216 20.81 6.35 -12.85
C LEU A 216 21.55 7.50 -12.13
N PRO A 217 21.26 8.79 -12.38
CA PRO A 217 21.84 9.89 -11.60
C PRO A 217 21.51 9.83 -10.10
N THR A 218 20.28 9.43 -9.75
CA THR A 218 19.84 9.27 -8.36
C THR A 218 20.63 8.15 -7.67
N TRP A 219 20.70 6.98 -8.31
CA TRP A 219 21.51 5.86 -7.81
C TRP A 219 22.99 6.25 -7.64
N LYS A 220 23.58 6.95 -8.63
CA LYS A 220 24.98 7.42 -8.56
C LYS A 220 25.24 8.37 -7.39
N THR A 221 24.24 9.11 -6.96
CA THR A 221 24.36 10.03 -5.81
C THR A 221 24.43 9.27 -4.50
N GLY A 222 23.76 8.11 -4.40
CA GLY A 222 23.84 7.25 -3.21
C GLY A 222 24.96 6.21 -3.24
N PHE A 223 25.57 5.92 -4.39
CA PHE A 223 26.65 4.94 -4.51
C PHE A 223 27.77 5.15 -3.48
N GLY A 224 28.07 4.10 -2.71
CA GLY A 224 29.04 4.12 -1.61
C GLY A 224 28.48 4.57 -0.26
N SER A 225 27.19 4.86 -0.16
CA SER A 225 26.51 5.14 1.12
C SER A 225 26.45 3.86 1.96
N THR A 226 26.86 3.93 3.23
CA THR A 226 26.69 2.85 4.22
C THR A 226 25.42 2.99 5.05
N THR A 227 24.58 3.95 4.68
CA THR A 227 23.23 4.17 5.22
C THR A 227 22.27 4.38 4.05
N GLY A 228 22.31 3.45 3.10
CA GLY A 228 21.52 3.49 1.88
C GLY A 228 20.03 3.34 2.17
N THR A 229 19.23 4.21 1.57
CA THR A 229 17.77 4.07 1.46
C THR A 229 17.43 3.62 0.04
N PHE A 230 16.23 3.09 -0.17
CA PHE A 230 15.77 2.80 -1.52
C PHE A 230 15.83 4.03 -2.45
N ALA A 231 15.45 5.21 -1.93
CA ALA A 231 15.52 6.46 -2.69
C ALA A 231 16.96 6.86 -3.05
N SER A 232 17.97 6.41 -2.29
CA SER A 232 19.38 6.61 -2.62
C SER A 232 19.98 5.47 -3.43
N GLY A 233 19.27 4.37 -3.66
CA GLY A 233 19.72 3.29 -4.52
C GLY A 233 19.89 1.93 -3.85
N ASN A 234 19.57 1.75 -2.56
CA ASN A 234 19.61 0.47 -1.85
C ASN A 234 18.43 -0.41 -2.25
N LEU A 235 18.63 -1.33 -3.19
CA LEU A 235 17.64 -2.20 -3.81
C LEU A 235 17.56 -3.59 -3.20
N ASP A 236 18.66 -4.13 -2.65
CA ASP A 236 18.64 -5.42 -1.95
C ASP A 236 18.36 -5.31 -0.44
N GLU A 237 18.22 -4.08 0.05
CA GLU A 237 17.89 -3.73 1.43
C GLU A 237 18.97 -4.14 2.46
N ASP A 238 20.23 -4.28 2.05
CA ASP A 238 21.31 -4.68 2.96
C ASP A 238 21.85 -3.53 3.83
N GLY A 239 21.48 -2.30 3.48
CA GLY A 239 21.76 -1.09 4.25
C GLY A 239 22.81 -0.19 3.60
N ASP A 240 23.41 -0.61 2.48
CA ASP A 240 24.33 0.21 1.71
C ASP A 240 23.80 0.51 0.29
N THR A 241 24.61 1.14 -0.56
CA THR A 241 24.23 1.38 -1.96
C THR A 241 25.44 1.08 -2.82
N ASP A 242 25.43 -0.08 -3.47
CA ASP A 242 26.63 -0.62 -4.10
C ASP A 242 26.38 -1.31 -5.45
N GLY A 243 27.36 -2.09 -5.93
CA GLY A 243 27.28 -2.79 -7.20
C GLY A 243 26.18 -3.85 -7.27
N ALA A 244 25.80 -4.47 -6.15
CA ALA A 244 24.71 -5.44 -6.08
C ALA A 244 23.37 -4.77 -6.41
N ASP A 245 23.14 -3.58 -5.85
CA ASP A 245 21.97 -2.77 -6.16
C ASP A 245 21.93 -2.32 -7.61
N PHE A 246 23.07 -1.91 -8.15
CA PHE A 246 23.16 -1.51 -9.55
C PHE A 246 22.71 -2.64 -10.49
N LEU A 247 23.14 -3.86 -10.19
CA LEU A 247 22.76 -5.04 -10.97
C LEU A 247 21.26 -5.35 -10.85
N LEU A 248 20.64 -5.09 -9.69
CA LEU A 248 19.18 -5.18 -9.52
C LEU A 248 18.46 -4.17 -10.39
N TRP A 249 18.90 -2.91 -10.38
CA TRP A 249 18.35 -1.86 -11.23
C TRP A 249 18.49 -2.19 -12.72
N GLN A 250 19.67 -2.66 -13.16
CA GLN A 250 19.90 -3.02 -14.56
C GLN A 250 18.96 -4.12 -15.05
N ARG A 251 18.57 -5.07 -14.19
CA ARG A 251 17.58 -6.10 -14.54
C ARG A 251 16.17 -5.54 -14.75
N GLN A 252 15.89 -4.36 -14.21
CA GLN A 252 14.61 -3.67 -14.30
C GLN A 252 14.61 -2.57 -15.37
N PHE A 253 15.79 -2.16 -15.83
CA PHE A 253 15.98 -1.12 -16.84
C PHE A 253 15.19 -1.41 -18.13
N GLY A 254 14.33 -0.47 -18.51
CA GLY A 254 13.53 -0.59 -19.73
C GLY A 254 12.45 -1.67 -19.67
N SER A 255 12.21 -2.29 -18.51
CA SER A 255 11.13 -3.25 -18.34
C SER A 255 9.79 -2.51 -18.47
N PRO A 256 8.97 -2.84 -19.50
CA PRO A 256 7.66 -2.25 -19.64
C PRO A 256 6.79 -2.65 -18.45
N ALA A 257 5.86 -1.78 -18.05
CA ALA A 257 4.80 -2.19 -17.14
C ALA A 257 4.09 -3.40 -17.74
N SER A 258 4.06 -4.53 -17.05
CA SER A 258 3.55 -5.80 -17.58
C SER A 258 4.35 -6.36 -18.77
N LEU A 259 5.23 -7.30 -18.44
CA LEU A 259 5.08 -8.61 -19.07
C LEU A 259 4.82 -9.59 -17.95
N ALA A 260 3.55 -9.99 -17.82
CA ALA A 260 3.24 -11.25 -17.16
C ALA A 260 4.21 -12.28 -17.75
N ALA A 261 5.07 -12.85 -16.90
CA ALA A 261 5.92 -13.96 -17.30
C ALA A 261 4.99 -15.13 -17.62
N THR A 262 4.48 -15.20 -18.85
CA THR A 262 4.11 -16.47 -19.44
C THR A 262 5.38 -17.28 -19.44
N SER A 263 5.49 -18.21 -18.49
CA SER A 263 6.35 -19.36 -18.62
C SER A 263 5.90 -20.10 -19.88
N LEU A 264 6.44 -19.71 -21.03
CA LEU A 264 6.48 -20.61 -22.16
C LEU A 264 7.28 -21.79 -21.65
N ALA A 265 6.59 -22.91 -21.41
CA ALA A 265 7.23 -24.18 -21.19
C ALA A 265 8.27 -24.32 -22.30
N VAL A 266 9.54 -24.24 -21.93
CA VAL A 266 10.65 -24.48 -22.84
C VAL A 266 10.38 -25.87 -23.40
N PRO A 267 10.11 -26.03 -24.72
CA PRO A 267 9.96 -27.35 -25.28
C PRO A 267 11.26 -28.09 -24.99
N GLU A 268 11.18 -29.15 -24.19
CA GLU A 268 12.34 -29.95 -23.90
C GLU A 268 12.95 -30.37 -25.26
N PRO A 269 14.26 -30.15 -25.47
CA PRO A 269 14.88 -30.54 -26.73
C PRO A 269 14.58 -32.02 -26.95
N HIS A 270 14.29 -32.41 -28.18
CA HIS A 270 13.89 -33.76 -28.60
C HIS A 270 15.00 -34.82 -28.41
N VAL A 271 15.57 -34.93 -27.22
CA VAL A 271 16.60 -35.91 -26.86
C VAL A 271 16.00 -37.31 -26.76
N ALA A 272 14.68 -37.42 -26.57
CA ALA A 272 13.98 -38.72 -26.55
C ALA A 272 13.94 -39.45 -27.91
N ALA A 273 14.23 -38.79 -29.04
CA ALA A 273 14.22 -39.43 -30.36
C ALA A 273 15.51 -40.22 -30.68
N TRP A 274 16.62 -39.88 -30.04
CA TRP A 274 17.93 -40.49 -30.28
C TRP A 274 18.04 -41.96 -29.85
N PRO A 275 17.58 -42.38 -28.65
CA PRO A 275 17.69 -43.79 -28.26
C PRO A 275 16.85 -44.73 -29.13
N LEU A 276 15.72 -44.27 -29.69
CA LEU A 276 14.86 -45.07 -30.57
C LEU A 276 15.49 -45.31 -31.95
N LEU A 277 16.19 -44.32 -32.51
CA LEU A 277 16.90 -44.46 -33.78
C LEU A 277 18.12 -45.39 -33.66
N LEU A 278 18.86 -45.31 -32.55
CA LEU A 278 19.98 -46.21 -32.26
C LEU A 278 19.50 -47.66 -32.05
N TRP A 279 18.37 -47.86 -31.39
CA TRP A 279 17.79 -49.19 -31.19
C TRP A 279 17.31 -49.81 -32.52
N ALA A 280 16.62 -49.04 -33.36
CA ALA A 280 16.19 -49.49 -34.69
C ALA A 280 17.38 -49.84 -35.61
N TYR A 281 18.48 -49.09 -35.52
CA TYR A 281 19.70 -49.38 -36.26
C TYR A 281 20.38 -50.68 -35.81
N ALA A 282 20.48 -50.88 -34.49
CA ALA A 282 21.07 -52.09 -33.90
C ALA A 282 20.24 -53.35 -34.22
N ALA A 283 18.90 -53.23 -34.25
CA ALA A 283 18.00 -54.33 -34.62
C ALA A 283 18.19 -54.76 -36.09
N ARG A 284 18.32 -53.81 -37.03
CA ARG A 284 18.58 -54.12 -38.45
C ARG A 284 19.89 -54.85 -38.69
N ARG A 285 20.95 -54.57 -37.92
CA ARG A 285 22.25 -55.26 -38.07
C ARG A 285 22.22 -56.71 -37.57
N ARG A 286 21.36 -57.07 -36.61
CA ARG A 286 21.25 -58.45 -36.11
C ARG A 286 20.54 -59.41 -37.09
N GLY A 287 19.65 -58.90 -37.94
CA GLY A 287 18.91 -59.71 -38.92
C GLY A 287 19.71 -60.11 -40.17
N ARG A 288 20.95 -59.62 -40.36
CA ARG A 288 21.79 -59.91 -41.54
C ARG A 288 22.89 -60.96 -41.32
N ARG A 289 22.81 -61.77 -40.27
CA ARG A 289 23.71 -62.93 -40.12
C ARG A 289 23.22 -64.07 -41.00
N GLU A 290 23.73 -64.12 -42.23
CA GLU A 290 23.59 -65.24 -43.16
C GLU A 290 24.13 -66.54 -42.51
N PRO A 291 23.43 -67.68 -42.61
CA PRO A 291 23.93 -68.94 -42.12
C PRO A 291 25.10 -69.43 -42.99
N LEU A 292 26.26 -69.64 -42.35
CA LEU A 292 27.42 -70.30 -42.94
C LEU A 292 27.01 -71.70 -43.42
N HIS A 293 26.99 -71.90 -44.74
CA HIS A 293 26.84 -73.22 -45.35
C HIS A 293 28.03 -74.10 -44.96
N CYS A 294 27.76 -75.20 -44.26
CA CYS A 294 28.72 -76.27 -44.03
C CYS A 294 28.83 -77.09 -45.32
N ARG A 295 29.99 -77.06 -45.99
CA ARG A 295 30.33 -77.97 -47.09
C ARG A 295 31.01 -79.21 -46.52
N THR A 296 30.41 -80.37 -46.75
CA THR A 296 31.04 -81.71 -46.67
C THR A 296 32.02 -81.92 -47.81
#